data_AF-A0A3B3ZAB7-F1
#
_entry.id   AF-A0A3B3ZAB7-F1
#
_cell.length_a   1.000
_cell.length_b   1.000
_cell.length_c   1.000
_cell.angle_alpha   90.00
_cell.angle_beta   90.00
_cell.angle_gamma   90.00
#
_symmetry.space_group_name_H-M   'P 1'
#
loop_
_entity.id
_entity.type
_entity.pdbx_description
1 polymer ?
#
loop_
_entity_poly.entity_id
_entity_poly.type
_entity_poly.pdbx_seq_one_letter_code
_entity_poly.pdbx_strand_id
1 'polypeptide(L)'
;GLSEDRGRCGTVLPAGGQSEDRGRCGTVLPAGGQSEDRGRCGTVLPAGGQSEDRGRCGTVLPAGGQSEDRGRCGTVLPAGGQSEDRGRCGTVLPAGGQSEDRGRCGTVLPAGGQSEDRGRCGTVLPAGGQSEDRGRCGTVLPAGGQSEDRGRCGTVLPAGTIINLQNRAKS
;
A
#
# COMPACT_ATOMS: atom_id res chain seq x y z
N GLY A 1 -18.56 -21.05 -2.32
CA GLY A 1 -17.70 -22.24 -2.38
C GLY A 1 -16.33 -21.87 -1.87
N LEU A 2 -15.55 -22.86 -1.44
CA LEU A 2 -14.13 -22.73 -1.09
C LEU A 2 -13.30 -23.42 -2.16
N SER A 3 -12.27 -22.77 -2.67
CA SER A 3 -11.25 -23.37 -3.53
C SER A 3 -9.88 -23.28 -2.86
N GLU A 4 -9.13 -24.38 -2.85
CA GLU A 4 -7.76 -24.41 -2.34
C GLU A 4 -6.79 -24.93 -3.42
N ASP A 5 -5.73 -24.17 -3.72
CA ASP A 5 -4.63 -24.61 -4.57
C ASP A 5 -3.29 -24.63 -3.83
N ARG A 6 -2.47 -25.66 -4.11
CA ARG A 6 -1.10 -25.79 -3.57
C ARG A 6 -0.12 -25.96 -4.72
N GLY A 7 0.68 -24.94 -5.00
CA GLY A 7 1.70 -25.00 -6.04
C GLY A 7 1.84 -23.69 -6.82
N ARG A 8 1.71 -23.77 -8.15
CA ARG A 8 1.75 -22.59 -9.02
C ARG A 8 0.37 -22.38 -9.63
N CYS A 9 -0.21 -21.23 -9.34
CA CYS A 9 -1.44 -20.77 -9.96
C CYS A 9 -1.10 -19.71 -11.01
N GLY A 10 -1.81 -19.73 -12.15
CA GLY A 10 -1.69 -18.68 -13.16
C GLY A 10 -2.47 -17.45 -12.74
N THR A 11 -3.79 -17.62 -12.64
CA THR A 11 -4.73 -16.55 -12.29
C THR A 11 -5.82 -17.06 -11.35
N VAL A 12 -6.14 -16.30 -10.31
CA VAL A 12 -7.20 -16.57 -9.32
C VAL A 12 -8.28 -15.49 -9.46
N LEU A 13 -9.53 -15.88 -9.74
CA LEU A 13 -10.64 -14.94 -9.97
C LEU A 13 -11.88 -15.29 -9.13
N PRO A 14 -11.87 -15.03 -7.81
CA PRO A 14 -13.06 -15.20 -6.99
C PRO A 14 -14.07 -14.10 -7.34
N ALA A 15 -15.22 -14.53 -7.87
CA ALA A 15 -16.39 -13.67 -8.07
C ALA A 15 -17.38 -13.72 -6.89
N GLY A 16 -17.14 -14.63 -5.93
CA GLY A 16 -17.89 -14.83 -4.69
C GLY A 16 -17.45 -16.10 -3.96
N GLY A 17 -17.47 -16.11 -2.62
CA GLY A 17 -16.90 -17.18 -1.80
C GLY A 17 -15.48 -16.89 -1.32
N GLN A 18 -14.71 -17.92 -0.94
CA GLN A 18 -13.31 -17.75 -0.53
C GLN A 18 -12.38 -18.64 -1.37
N SER A 19 -11.21 -18.12 -1.72
CA SER A 19 -10.10 -18.87 -2.33
C SER A 19 -8.86 -18.83 -1.44
N GLU A 20 -8.15 -19.95 -1.31
CA GLU A 20 -6.84 -20.01 -0.64
C GLU A 20 -5.78 -20.63 -1.56
N ASP A 21 -4.70 -19.88 -1.83
CA ASP A 21 -3.59 -20.38 -2.63
C ASP A 21 -2.30 -20.44 -1.80
N ARG A 22 -1.57 -21.55 -1.89
CA ARG A 22 -0.25 -21.72 -1.25
C ARG A 22 0.81 -21.98 -2.29
N GLY A 23 1.69 -21.01 -2.51
CA GLY A 23 2.85 -21.14 -3.36
C GLY A 23 3.15 -19.90 -4.19
N ARG A 24 3.04 -20.00 -5.52
CA ARG A 24 3.25 -18.87 -6.42
C ARG A 24 2.02 -18.61 -7.26
N CYS A 25 1.54 -17.38 -7.24
CA CYS A 25 0.44 -16.93 -8.05
C CYS A 25 0.87 -15.83 -9.00
N GLY A 26 0.44 -15.93 -10.26
CA GLY A 26 0.68 -14.90 -11.25
C GLY A 26 -0.16 -13.66 -10.93
N THR A 27 -1.48 -13.83 -10.95
CA THR A 27 -2.43 -12.72 -10.78
C THR A 27 -3.64 -13.11 -9.95
N VAL A 28 -4.07 -12.25 -9.03
CA VAL A 28 -5.27 -12.43 -8.19
C VAL A 28 -6.25 -11.29 -8.46
N LEU A 29 -7.48 -11.58 -8.87
CA LEU A 29 -8.50 -10.59 -9.24
C LEU A 29 -9.85 -10.89 -8.57
N PRO A 30 -10.02 -10.53 -7.28
CA PRO A 30 -11.32 -10.61 -6.64
C PRO A 30 -12.27 -9.55 -7.23
N ALA A 31 -13.39 -10.00 -7.75
CA ALA A 31 -14.53 -9.14 -8.09
C ALA A 31 -15.61 -9.16 -6.99
N GLY A 32 -15.48 -10.08 -6.03
CA GLY A 32 -16.32 -10.26 -4.84
C GLY A 32 -15.83 -11.46 -4.01
N GLY A 33 -16.14 -11.50 -2.71
CA GLY A 33 -15.62 -12.56 -1.82
C GLY A 33 -14.22 -12.26 -1.24
N GLN A 34 -13.49 -13.31 -0.87
CA GLN A 34 -12.18 -13.22 -0.21
C GLN A 34 -11.13 -14.11 -0.91
N SER A 35 -9.90 -13.63 -1.08
CA SER A 35 -8.75 -14.45 -1.49
C SER A 35 -7.67 -14.38 -0.42
N GLU A 36 -7.08 -15.52 -0.05
CA GLU A 36 -5.85 -15.58 0.74
C GLU A 36 -4.73 -16.25 -0.07
N ASP A 37 -3.62 -15.55 -0.30
CA ASP A 37 -2.45 -16.14 -0.93
C ASP A 37 -1.28 -16.22 0.06
N ARG A 38 -0.62 -17.38 0.14
CA ARG A 38 0.58 -17.59 0.94
C ARG A 38 1.75 -17.94 0.05
N GLY A 39 2.68 -17.00 -0.11
CA GLY A 39 3.94 -17.21 -0.81
C GLY A 39 4.34 -16.02 -1.67
N ARG A 40 4.26 -16.15 -3.00
CA ARG A 40 4.58 -15.05 -3.92
C ARG A 40 3.46 -14.78 -4.90
N CYS A 41 3.03 -13.54 -4.97
CA CYS A 41 2.04 -13.06 -5.92
C CYS A 41 2.70 -12.08 -6.88
N GLY A 42 2.44 -12.22 -8.17
CA GLY A 42 2.87 -11.25 -9.16
C GLY A 42 2.08 -9.96 -9.01
N THR A 43 0.76 -10.06 -9.17
CA THR A 43 -0.13 -8.90 -9.18
C THR A 43 -1.46 -9.19 -8.48
N VAL A 44 -1.96 -8.26 -7.67
CA VAL A 44 -3.26 -8.33 -6.99
C VAL A 44 -4.12 -7.15 -7.43
N LEU A 45 -5.32 -7.41 -7.98
CA LEU A 45 -6.22 -6.38 -8.49
C LEU A 45 -7.66 -6.59 -7.99
N PRO A 46 -7.98 -6.21 -6.75
CA PRO A 46 -9.36 -6.21 -6.27
C PRO A 46 -10.16 -5.12 -6.98
N ALA A 47 -11.24 -5.54 -7.63
CA ALA A 47 -12.31 -4.65 -8.09
C ALA A 47 -13.48 -4.61 -7.08
N GLY A 48 -13.51 -5.56 -6.13
CA GLY A 48 -14.44 -5.69 -5.01
C GLY A 48 -13.96 -6.82 -4.08
N GLY A 49 -14.58 -7.00 -2.90
CA GLY A 49 -14.15 -8.06 -1.97
C GLY A 49 -12.85 -7.75 -1.22
N GLN A 50 -12.13 -8.78 -0.77
CA GLN A 50 -10.90 -8.69 0.02
C GLN A 50 -9.81 -9.60 -0.55
N SER A 51 -8.56 -9.16 -0.54
CA SER A 51 -7.37 -10.00 -0.73
C SER A 51 -6.45 -9.91 0.48
N GLU A 52 -5.94 -11.04 0.97
CA GLU A 52 -4.83 -11.10 1.91
C GLU A 52 -3.65 -11.86 1.30
N ASP A 53 -2.50 -11.22 1.17
CA ASP A 53 -1.29 -11.89 0.71
C ASP A 53 -0.25 -11.97 1.84
N ARG A 54 0.27 -13.17 2.09
CA ARG A 54 1.36 -13.41 3.06
C ARG A 54 2.61 -13.84 2.32
N GLY A 55 3.56 -12.92 2.20
CA GLY A 55 4.88 -13.19 1.64
C GLY A 55 5.43 -12.05 0.79
N ARG A 56 5.44 -12.24 -0.54
CA ARG A 56 5.93 -11.22 -1.47
C ARG A 56 4.92 -10.93 -2.57
N CYS A 57 4.58 -9.68 -2.73
CA CYS A 57 3.72 -9.18 -3.80
C CYS A 57 4.54 -8.29 -4.72
N GLY A 58 4.41 -8.48 -6.02
CA GLY A 58 5.01 -7.57 -7.01
C GLY A 58 4.29 -6.24 -7.02
N THR A 59 2.98 -6.29 -7.29
CA THR A 59 2.15 -5.10 -7.49
C THR A 59 0.75 -5.30 -6.94
N VAL A 60 0.20 -4.30 -6.25
CA VAL A 60 -1.17 -4.28 -5.73
C VAL A 60 -1.92 -3.07 -6.28
N LEU A 61 -3.03 -3.28 -6.97
CA LEU A 61 -3.83 -2.23 -7.62
C LEU A 61 -5.33 -2.38 -7.31
N PRO A 62 -5.79 -1.95 -6.13
CA PRO A 62 -7.21 -1.89 -5.84
C PRO A 62 -7.87 -0.79 -6.67
N ALA A 63 -8.87 -1.20 -7.44
CA ALA A 63 -9.86 -0.30 -8.03
C ALA A 63 -11.11 -0.18 -7.14
N GLY A 64 -11.29 -1.14 -6.22
CA GLY A 64 -12.32 -1.21 -5.19
C GLY A 64 -11.94 -2.28 -4.15
N GLY A 65 -12.77 -2.53 -3.14
CA GLY A 65 -12.48 -3.55 -2.13
C GLY A 65 -11.28 -3.21 -1.23
N GLN A 66 -10.62 -4.23 -0.67
CA GLN A 66 -9.46 -4.09 0.22
C GLN A 66 -8.37 -5.10 -0.14
N SER A 67 -7.11 -4.70 0.03
CA SER A 67 -5.95 -5.61 0.03
C SER A 67 -5.17 -5.48 1.33
N GLU A 68 -4.74 -6.60 1.91
CA GLU A 68 -3.74 -6.63 2.99
C GLU A 68 -2.52 -7.45 2.57
N ASP A 69 -1.34 -6.84 2.51
CA ASP A 69 -0.08 -7.54 2.27
C ASP A 69 0.74 -7.66 3.55
N ARG A 70 1.08 -8.88 3.96
CA ARG A 70 2.04 -9.15 5.04
C ARG A 70 3.35 -9.63 4.47
N GLY A 71 4.36 -8.76 4.43
CA GLY A 71 5.72 -9.11 4.06
C GLY A 71 6.42 -8.04 3.22
N ARG A 72 6.56 -8.28 1.92
CA ARG A 72 7.16 -7.32 0.99
C ARG A 72 6.25 -7.05 -0.19
N CYS A 73 5.88 -5.81 -0.39
CA CYS A 73 5.24 -5.34 -1.61
C CYS A 73 6.23 -4.52 -2.44
N GLY A 74 6.23 -4.74 -3.76
CA GLY A 74 7.01 -3.92 -4.68
C GLY A 74 6.36 -2.56 -4.88
N THR A 75 5.11 -2.56 -5.31
CA THR A 75 4.38 -1.33 -5.70
C THR A 75 2.91 -1.41 -5.32
N VAL A 76 2.36 -0.37 -4.71
CA VAL A 76 0.94 -0.26 -4.34
C VAL A 76 0.34 0.96 -5.04
N LEU A 77 -0.73 0.76 -5.83
CA LEU A 77 -1.38 1.81 -6.62
C LEU A 77 -2.91 1.74 -6.48
N PRO A 78 -3.48 2.23 -5.37
CA PRO A 78 -4.92 2.35 -5.26
C PRO A 78 -5.44 3.43 -6.21
N ALA A 79 -6.35 3.03 -7.09
CA ALA A 79 -7.22 3.95 -7.82
C ALA A 79 -8.56 4.14 -7.09
N GLY A 80 -8.91 3.20 -6.21
CA GLY A 80 -10.05 3.20 -5.29
C GLY A 80 -9.81 2.16 -4.19
N GLY A 81 -10.77 1.95 -3.29
CA GLY A 81 -10.62 0.96 -2.22
C GLY A 81 -9.52 1.30 -1.20
N GLN A 82 -8.95 0.28 -0.55
CA GLN A 82 -7.90 0.43 0.46
C GLN A 82 -6.79 -0.61 0.28
N SER A 83 -5.58 -0.26 0.65
CA SER A 83 -4.46 -1.20 0.81
C SER A 83 -3.82 -1.03 2.18
N GLU A 84 -3.55 -2.13 2.87
CA GLU A 84 -2.72 -2.15 4.08
C GLU A 84 -1.51 -3.05 3.87
N ASP A 85 -0.30 -2.50 3.97
CA ASP A 85 0.92 -3.29 3.88
C ASP A 85 1.64 -3.34 5.23
N ARG A 86 1.92 -4.55 5.71
CA ARG A 86 2.71 -4.79 6.92
C ARG A 86 4.07 -5.37 6.52
N GLY A 87 5.09 -4.52 6.53
CA GLY A 87 6.47 -4.94 6.33
C GLY A 87 7.31 -3.95 5.54
N ARG A 88 7.58 -4.26 4.27
CA ARG A 88 8.36 -3.37 3.38
C ARG A 88 7.62 -3.11 2.07
N CYS A 89 7.46 -1.84 1.75
CA CYS A 89 6.89 -1.39 0.50
C CYS A 89 7.96 -0.65 -0.30
N GLY A 90 8.08 -0.96 -1.59
CA GLY A 90 8.97 -0.23 -2.47
C GLY A 90 8.42 1.15 -2.77
N THR A 91 7.24 1.20 -3.37
CA THR A 91 6.61 2.45 -3.83
C THR A 91 5.10 2.41 -3.60
N VAL A 92 4.53 3.53 -3.13
CA VAL A 92 3.08 3.70 -2.93
C VAL A 92 2.59 4.94 -3.66
N LEU A 93 1.60 4.77 -4.55
CA LEU A 93 1.09 5.83 -5.42
C LEU A 93 -0.45 5.82 -5.50
N PRO A 94 -1.16 6.31 -4.48
CA PRO A 94 -2.62 6.41 -4.56
C PRO A 94 -3.05 7.58 -5.44
N ALA A 95 -3.67 7.22 -6.57
CA ALA A 95 -4.41 8.15 -7.42
C ALA A 95 -5.84 8.40 -6.86
N GLY A 96 -6.34 7.48 -6.04
CA GLY A 96 -7.57 7.55 -5.26
C GLY A 96 -7.50 6.55 -4.10
N GLY A 97 -8.56 6.39 -3.32
CA GLY A 97 -8.57 5.42 -2.20
C GLY A 97 -7.57 5.77 -1.08
N GLN A 98 -7.16 4.76 -0.31
CA GLN A 98 -6.21 4.93 0.81
C GLN A 98 -5.16 3.82 0.81
N SER A 99 -3.95 4.15 1.27
CA SER A 99 -2.89 3.19 1.60
C SER A 99 -2.43 3.40 3.04
N GLU A 100 -2.29 2.32 3.79
CA GLU A 100 -1.61 2.33 5.09
C GLU A 100 -0.39 1.38 5.05
N ASP A 101 0.80 1.91 5.25
CA ASP A 101 2.00 1.09 5.35
C ASP A 101 2.56 1.06 6.78
N ARG A 102 2.71 -0.13 7.33
CA ARG A 102 3.35 -0.38 8.63
C ARG A 102 4.71 -1.03 8.43
N GLY A 103 5.76 -0.22 8.50
CA GLY A 103 7.14 -0.70 8.50
C GLY A 103 8.10 0.22 7.77
N ARG A 104 8.52 -0.18 6.57
CA ARG A 104 9.45 0.61 5.75
C ARG A 104 8.92 0.85 4.35
N CYS A 105 8.86 2.11 3.96
CA CYS A 105 8.47 2.53 2.62
C CYS A 105 9.65 3.20 1.93
N GLY A 106 9.89 2.83 0.68
CA GLY A 106 10.88 3.51 -0.15
C GLY A 106 10.39 4.90 -0.51
N THR A 107 9.27 4.95 -1.24
CA THR A 107 8.75 6.19 -1.81
C THR A 107 7.23 6.24 -1.76
N VAL A 108 6.66 7.38 -1.37
CA VAL A 108 5.21 7.62 -1.32
C VAL A 108 4.85 8.86 -2.15
N LEU A 109 3.94 8.72 -3.11
CA LEU A 109 3.55 9.76 -4.05
C LEU A 109 2.02 9.78 -4.28
N PRO A 110 1.20 10.29 -3.35
CA PRO A 110 -0.21 10.45 -3.60
C PRO A 110 -0.45 11.56 -4.63
N ALA A 111 -1.39 11.30 -5.54
CA ALA A 111 -1.87 12.27 -6.52
C ALA A 111 -3.32 12.72 -6.27
N GLY A 112 -4.07 11.98 -5.44
CA GLY A 112 -5.48 12.29 -5.13
C GLY A 112 -6.08 11.49 -3.97
N GLY A 113 -5.44 10.38 -3.56
CA GLY A 113 -5.82 9.60 -2.39
C GLY A 113 -5.08 9.98 -1.12
N GLN A 114 -5.07 9.05 -0.16
CA GLN A 114 -4.42 9.22 1.14
C GLN A 114 -3.36 8.16 1.35
N SER A 115 -2.26 8.53 1.98
CA SER A 115 -1.23 7.60 2.44
C SER A 115 -0.94 7.83 3.92
N GLU A 116 -0.97 6.77 4.71
CA GLU A 116 -0.47 6.75 6.09
C GLU A 116 0.71 5.80 6.19
N ASP A 117 1.89 6.32 6.56
CA ASP A 117 3.04 5.47 6.82
C ASP A 117 3.42 5.49 8.30
N ARG A 118 3.58 4.29 8.89
CA ARG A 118 4.03 4.10 10.26
C ARG A 118 5.36 3.37 10.25
N GLY A 119 6.44 4.11 10.50
CA GLY A 119 7.78 3.56 10.63
C GLY A 119 8.85 4.41 9.97
N ARG A 120 9.40 3.94 8.84
CA ARG A 120 10.45 4.65 8.11
C ARG A 120 10.08 4.84 6.65
N CYS A 121 10.12 6.07 6.19
CA CYS A 121 9.89 6.42 4.79
C CYS A 121 11.14 7.03 4.21
N GLY A 122 11.53 6.61 3.00
CA GLY A 122 12.63 7.22 2.29
C GLY A 122 12.24 8.62 1.83
N THR A 123 11.24 8.68 0.96
CA THR A 123 10.82 9.91 0.29
C THR A 123 9.31 10.02 0.18
N VAL A 124 8.76 11.19 0.48
CA VAL A 124 7.32 11.48 0.40
C VAL A 124 7.12 12.72 -0.48
N LEU A 125 6.41 12.56 -1.60
CA LEU A 125 6.18 13.60 -2.61
C LEU A 125 4.71 13.64 -3.03
N PRO A 126 3.81 14.20 -2.20
CA PRO A 126 2.44 14.41 -2.64
C PRO A 126 2.41 15.47 -3.73
N ALA A 127 1.75 15.12 -4.83
CA ALA A 127 1.36 16.05 -5.89
C ALA A 127 -0.14 16.44 -5.77
N GLY A 128 -0.88 15.70 -4.94
CA GLY A 128 -2.26 15.91 -4.54
C GLY A 128 -2.64 14.94 -3.41
N GLY A 129 -3.84 15.06 -2.84
CA GLY A 129 -4.23 14.21 -1.70
C GLY A 129 -3.54 14.58 -0.39
N GLN A 130 -3.44 13.64 0.55
CA GLN A 130 -2.70 13.83 1.81
C GLN A 130 -1.77 12.66 2.14
N SER A 131 -0.67 12.98 2.81
CA SER A 131 0.27 12.02 3.39
C SER A 131 0.41 12.29 4.89
N GLU A 132 0.24 11.27 5.71
CA GLU A 132 0.65 11.29 7.12
C GLU A 132 1.79 10.30 7.34
N ASP A 133 2.93 10.79 7.82
CA ASP A 133 4.04 9.95 8.26
C ASP A 133 4.13 9.96 9.79
N ARG A 134 4.29 8.77 10.37
CA ARG A 134 4.60 8.59 11.79
C ARG A 134 5.90 7.82 11.93
N GLY A 135 6.99 8.53 12.19
CA GLY A 135 8.26 7.92 12.56
C GLY A 135 9.48 8.65 12.05
N ARG A 136 10.11 8.15 10.99
CA ARG A 136 11.28 8.80 10.38
C ARG A 136 11.11 8.90 8.88
N CYS A 137 11.24 10.11 8.37
CA CYS A 137 11.21 10.38 6.95
C CYS A 137 12.56 10.93 6.50
N GLY A 138 13.09 10.39 5.40
CA GLY A 138 14.31 10.91 4.81
C GLY A 138 14.05 12.29 4.21
N THR A 139 13.03 12.39 3.37
CA THR A 139 12.82 13.55 2.51
C THR A 139 11.33 13.76 2.22
N VAL A 140 10.83 14.98 2.40
CA VAL A 140 9.42 15.37 2.17
C VAL A 140 9.37 16.58 1.22
N LEU A 141 8.81 16.37 0.02
CA LEU A 141 8.70 17.35 -1.07
C LEU A 141 7.26 17.45 -1.60
N PRO A 142 6.35 18.12 -0.89
CA PRO A 142 5.00 18.33 -1.38
C PRO A 142 4.98 19.42 -2.46
N ALA A 143 4.58 19.02 -3.67
CA ALA A 143 4.32 19.93 -4.79
C ALA A 143 2.83 20.27 -4.94
N GLY A 144 1.95 19.48 -4.30
CA GLY A 144 0.51 19.70 -4.17
C GLY A 144 -0.04 18.86 -3.00
N GLY A 145 -1.23 19.18 -2.49
CA GLY A 145 -1.84 18.44 -1.38
C GLY A 145 -1.31 18.82 0.02
N GLN A 146 -1.42 17.89 0.97
CA GLN A 146 -1.05 18.10 2.38
C GLN A 146 -0.08 17.04 2.89
N SER A 147 0.88 17.43 3.71
CA SER A 147 1.77 16.51 4.42
C SER A 147 1.77 16.78 5.91
N GLU A 148 1.61 15.73 6.72
CA GLU A 148 1.85 15.76 8.15
C GLU A 148 2.93 14.74 8.50
N ASP A 149 4.00 15.16 9.18
CA ASP A 149 4.99 14.24 9.76
C ASP A 149 5.00 14.38 11.28
N ARG A 150 4.69 13.28 11.95
CA ARG A 150 4.82 13.08 13.40
C ARG A 150 6.05 12.22 13.66
N GLY A 151 7.20 12.83 13.53
CA GLY A 151 8.43 12.08 13.47
C GLY A 151 9.67 12.93 13.39
N ARG A 152 10.74 12.34 12.86
CA ARG A 152 11.95 13.05 12.46
C ARG A 152 12.01 13.07 10.94
N CYS A 153 12.02 14.27 10.39
CA CYS A 153 12.31 14.51 8.99
C CYS A 153 13.77 14.90 8.78
N GLY A 154 14.43 14.27 7.80
CA GLY A 154 15.78 14.67 7.39
C GLY A 154 15.77 15.95 6.56
N THR A 155 14.92 16.04 5.55
CA THR A 155 14.81 17.18 4.64
C THR A 155 13.35 17.46 4.32
N VAL A 156 12.95 18.72 4.39
CA VAL A 156 11.59 19.18 4.04
C VAL A 156 11.70 20.41 3.15
N LEU A 157 11.08 20.35 1.96
CA LEU A 157 11.07 21.45 0.99
C LEU A 157 9.62 21.73 0.57
N PRO A 158 8.96 22.73 1.18
CA PRO A 158 7.61 23.13 0.80
C PRO A 158 7.60 23.89 -0.54
N ALA A 159 6.71 23.51 -1.45
CA ALA A 159 6.35 24.31 -2.62
C ALA A 159 4.82 24.52 -2.64
N GLY A 160 4.35 25.67 -2.13
CA GLY A 160 2.95 26.09 -2.27
C GLY A 160 1.90 25.25 -1.54
N THR A 161 2.28 24.48 -0.52
CA THR A 161 1.44 23.45 0.15
C THR A 161 1.47 23.55 1.68
N ILE A 162 0.56 22.83 2.35
CA ILE A 162 0.49 22.78 3.82
C ILE A 162 1.36 21.62 4.32
N ILE A 163 2.31 21.95 5.19
CA ILE A 163 3.14 20.97 5.91
C ILE A 163 2.98 21.17 7.42
N ASN A 164 2.69 20.09 8.14
CA ASN A 164 2.71 20.07 9.61
C ASN A 164 3.82 19.12 10.09
N LEU A 165 4.80 19.65 10.83
CA LEU A 165 5.90 18.86 11.38
C LEU A 165 5.84 18.87 12.91
N GLN A 166 5.58 17.70 13.50
CA GLN A 166 5.60 17.48 14.94
C GLN A 166 6.85 16.69 15.33
N ASN A 167 7.97 17.39 15.47
CA ASN A 167 9.20 16.82 15.97
C ASN A 167 9.07 16.49 17.47
N ARG A 168 8.70 15.24 17.82
CA ARG A 168 8.85 14.75 19.20
C ARG A 168 10.32 14.44 19.48
N ALA A 169 11.09 15.48 19.81
CA ALA A 169 12.37 15.31 20.46
C ALA A 169 12.11 14.77 21.88
N LYS A 170 12.39 13.49 22.13
CA LYS A 170 12.60 13.03 23.50
C LYS A 170 13.92 13.65 23.98
N SER A 171 13.81 14.56 24.95
CA SER A 171 14.88 14.99 25.86
C SER A 171 15.39 13.80 26.67
#